data_AF-A0AAU4EZM6-F1
#
_entry.id   AF-A0AAU4EZM6-F1
#
_cell.length_a   1.000
_cell.length_b   1.000
_cell.length_c   1.000
_cell.angle_alpha   90.00
_cell.angle_beta   90.00
_cell.angle_gamma   90.00
#
_symmetry.space_group_name_H-M   'P 1'
#
loop_
_entity.id
_entity.type
_entity.pdbx_description
1 polymer ?
#
loop_
_entity_poly.entity_id
_entity_poly.type
_entity_poly.pdbx_seq_one_letter_code
_entity_poly.pdbx_strand_id
1 'polypeptide(L)'
;MRRLLVFVLPLVLVTALLTPASAAERRQLVPGYGSYARLVRLEHSAFGRGRIIAALTSEDAGGKFTPVMESTDEGASFHEIAEIHDPDGRYGMCCGTLYELPQRVGRLRAGTLLWAASYRQDAGAQRRVGIKIWASKDGGRSWGFLAEAARSHNIDGIWEPEFTVDAGGTLWLHFADETQAPKYAQVLNRVASTDGVNWGTKQLTLAIPPDRVRPGMPIIRRLPDGRYYFAYEICNFRDRYCDPYFKISPDGANWGSPTDPGTRVNTANGNYFQHAQTITLFPGGPNGVRIVMVGQIYTDAKGKPQPGNGQVLLANDNFGSGNWYELPAPVHITGIYNNFCPNYSSTLLPVDDGKNVLEIATEYNLGCKAYFGKGPAF
;
A
#
# COMPACT_ATOMS: atom_id res chain seq x y z
N MET A 1 -14.47 -75.95 -30.97
CA MET A 1 -15.28 -74.82 -30.49
C MET A 1 -14.33 -73.74 -29.96
N ARG A 2 -14.45 -72.51 -30.48
CA ARG A 2 -13.52 -71.37 -30.30
C ARG A 2 -13.38 -70.97 -28.82
N ARG A 3 -12.15 -70.86 -28.31
CA ARG A 3 -11.85 -70.17 -27.04
C ARG A 3 -11.51 -68.71 -27.36
N LEU A 4 -12.36 -67.78 -26.93
CA LEU A 4 -12.05 -66.35 -26.92
C LEU A 4 -11.07 -66.06 -25.78
N LEU A 5 -9.92 -65.46 -26.09
CA LEU A 5 -9.07 -64.78 -25.11
C LEU A 5 -9.59 -63.35 -24.96
N VAL A 6 -10.09 -63.01 -23.77
CA VAL A 6 -10.42 -61.64 -23.37
C VAL A 6 -9.15 -61.04 -22.76
N PHE A 7 -8.57 -60.04 -23.41
CA PHE A 7 -7.53 -59.19 -22.83
C PHE A 7 -8.21 -58.10 -21.98
N VAL A 8 -7.99 -58.15 -20.66
CA VAL A 8 -8.38 -57.07 -19.75
C VAL A 8 -7.18 -56.13 -19.63
N LEU A 9 -7.32 -54.92 -20.19
CA LEU A 9 -6.35 -53.84 -20.05
C LEU A 9 -6.59 -53.13 -18.70
N PRO A 10 -5.59 -52.99 -17.81
CA PRO A 10 -5.78 -52.23 -16.58
C PRO A 10 -5.72 -50.73 -16.89
N LEU A 11 -6.83 -50.03 -16.68
CA LEU A 11 -6.91 -48.57 -16.72
C LEU A 11 -6.19 -48.02 -15.48
N VAL A 12 -4.95 -47.55 -15.65
CA VAL A 12 -4.22 -46.83 -14.59
C VAL A 12 -4.83 -45.44 -14.49
N LEU A 13 -5.69 -45.25 -13.50
CA LEU A 13 -6.21 -43.94 -13.11
C LEU A 13 -5.10 -43.18 -12.39
N VAL A 14 -4.45 -42.24 -13.08
CA VAL A 14 -3.55 -41.27 -12.42
C VAL A 14 -4.44 -40.23 -11.75
N THR A 15 -4.77 -40.47 -10.47
CA THR A 15 -5.34 -39.44 -9.62
C THR A 15 -4.25 -38.41 -9.32
N ALA A 16 -4.26 -37.30 -10.06
CA ALA A 16 -3.52 -36.11 -9.65
C ALA A 16 -4.10 -35.66 -8.29
N LEU A 17 -3.41 -36.00 -7.21
CA LEU A 17 -3.65 -35.43 -5.90
C LEU A 17 -3.31 -33.94 -6.00
N LEU A 18 -4.33 -33.12 -6.26
CA LEU A 18 -4.28 -31.70 -5.98
C LEU A 18 -4.11 -31.58 -4.47
N THR A 19 -2.87 -31.44 -4.01
CA THR A 19 -2.60 -30.98 -2.66
C THR A 19 -3.30 -29.63 -2.53
N PRO A 20 -4.27 -29.45 -1.59
CA PRO A 20 -4.77 -28.12 -1.31
C PRO A 20 -3.54 -27.28 -0.95
N ALA A 21 -3.35 -26.16 -1.64
CA ALA A 21 -2.33 -25.20 -1.27
C ALA A 21 -2.59 -24.84 0.19
N SER A 22 -1.74 -25.35 1.09
CA SER A 22 -1.80 -24.99 2.49
C SER A 22 -1.45 -23.50 2.54
N ALA A 23 -2.38 -22.66 3.00
CA ALA A 23 -2.08 -21.27 3.26
C ALA A 23 -0.81 -21.21 4.11
N ALA A 24 0.17 -20.40 3.72
CA ALA A 24 1.38 -20.26 4.51
C ALA A 24 0.99 -19.83 5.93
N GLU A 25 1.58 -20.46 6.95
CA GLU A 25 1.33 -20.10 8.33
C GLU A 25 1.77 -18.64 8.53
N ARG A 26 0.78 -17.73 8.67
CA ARG A 26 1.05 -16.31 8.86
C ARG A 26 1.80 -16.12 10.18
N ARG A 27 2.83 -15.27 10.16
CA ARG A 27 3.69 -14.97 11.32
C ARG A 27 3.44 -13.55 11.77
N GLN A 28 3.49 -13.31 13.07
CA GLN A 28 3.37 -11.95 13.59
C GLN A 28 4.65 -11.16 13.30
N LEU A 29 4.53 -9.95 12.75
CA LEU A 29 5.68 -9.14 12.35
C LEU A 29 6.38 -8.48 13.53
N VAL A 30 5.60 -7.93 14.48
CA VAL A 30 6.07 -7.29 15.71
C VAL A 30 5.24 -7.78 16.90
N PRO A 31 5.79 -7.94 18.12
CA PRO A 31 5.05 -8.49 19.26
C PRO A 31 3.89 -7.58 19.74
N GLY A 32 4.06 -6.27 19.59
CA GLY A 32 3.16 -5.23 20.09
C GLY A 32 2.03 -4.82 19.15
N TYR A 33 1.60 -3.56 19.27
CA TYR A 33 0.69 -2.93 18.31
C TYR A 33 1.37 -2.85 16.94
N GLY A 34 0.64 -3.14 15.87
CA GLY A 34 1.14 -3.03 14.51
C GLY A 34 0.02 -2.65 13.55
N SER A 35 0.18 -1.53 12.85
CA SER A 35 -0.77 -1.08 11.83
C SER A 35 -0.10 -0.36 10.67
N TYR A 36 -0.80 -0.29 9.54
CA TYR A 36 -0.40 0.55 8.39
C TYR A 36 1.01 0.25 7.87
N ALA A 37 1.31 -1.04 7.66
CA ALA A 37 2.64 -1.49 7.24
C ALA A 37 2.94 -1.12 5.79
N ARG A 38 4.23 -0.94 5.47
CA ARG A 38 4.75 -0.65 4.13
C ARG A 38 5.99 -1.50 3.86
N LEU A 39 6.09 -1.99 2.62
CA LEU A 39 7.20 -2.82 2.15
C LEU A 39 7.95 -2.13 1.00
N VAL A 40 9.28 -2.20 1.04
CA VAL A 40 10.14 -1.88 -0.10
C VAL A 40 11.23 -2.93 -0.25
N ARG A 41 11.58 -3.27 -1.49
CA ARG A 41 12.82 -3.97 -1.80
C ARG A 41 13.89 -2.92 -2.13
N LEU A 42 15.07 -3.06 -1.56
CA LEU A 42 16.17 -2.13 -1.82
C LEU A 42 16.79 -2.42 -3.20
N GLU A 43 16.61 -1.51 -4.14
CA GLU A 43 17.13 -1.62 -5.50
C GLU A 43 18.31 -0.68 -5.72
N HIS A 44 18.30 0.48 -5.07
CA HIS A 44 19.24 1.57 -5.32
C HIS A 44 20.27 1.77 -4.21
N SER A 45 19.96 1.35 -2.99
CA SER A 45 20.85 1.43 -1.84
C SER A 45 22.18 0.73 -2.09
N ALA A 46 23.26 1.38 -1.66
CA ALA A 46 24.60 0.77 -1.61
C ALA A 46 24.70 -0.29 -0.49
N PHE A 47 23.77 -0.28 0.45
CA PHE A 47 23.71 -1.19 1.58
C PHE A 47 22.50 -2.10 1.45
N GLY A 48 22.71 -3.41 1.51
CA GLY A 48 21.61 -4.37 1.56
C GLY A 48 20.74 -4.40 0.30
N ARG A 49 21.29 -4.12 -0.90
CA ARG A 49 20.57 -4.32 -2.17
C ARG A 49 19.95 -5.72 -2.22
N GLY A 50 18.69 -5.79 -2.64
CA GLY A 50 17.87 -7.01 -2.68
C GLY A 50 17.13 -7.31 -1.38
N ARG A 51 17.55 -6.75 -0.24
CA ARG A 51 16.87 -6.93 1.04
C ARG A 51 15.51 -6.23 1.03
N ILE A 52 14.61 -6.73 1.86
CA ILE A 52 13.26 -6.22 2.01
C ILE A 52 13.16 -5.49 3.33
N ILE A 53 12.70 -4.24 3.30
CA ILE A 53 12.45 -3.44 4.49
C ILE A 53 10.94 -3.33 4.68
N ALA A 54 10.49 -3.60 5.91
CA ALA A 54 9.14 -3.32 6.35
C ALA A 54 9.16 -2.23 7.43
N ALA A 55 8.24 -1.27 7.35
CA ALA A 55 8.03 -0.27 8.39
C ALA A 55 6.54 -0.13 8.68
N LEU A 56 6.16 0.11 9.93
CA LEU A 56 4.78 0.16 10.37
C LEU A 56 4.61 1.05 11.60
N THR A 57 3.36 1.41 11.92
CA THR A 57 3.06 2.10 13.18
C THR A 57 3.05 1.10 14.33
N SER A 58 3.83 1.35 15.37
CA SER A 58 3.76 0.65 16.66
C SER A 58 3.50 1.62 17.81
N GLU A 59 3.47 1.12 19.04
CA GLU A 59 3.21 1.89 20.25
C GLU A 59 3.94 1.32 21.46
N ASP A 60 4.49 2.23 22.27
CA ASP A 60 5.06 1.95 23.58
C ASP A 60 4.59 2.98 24.62
N ALA A 61 5.27 3.04 25.78
CA ALA A 61 4.94 4.00 26.84
C ALA A 61 5.25 5.47 26.47
N GLY A 62 6.14 5.71 25.50
CA GLY A 62 6.50 7.04 24.99
C GLY A 62 5.54 7.57 23.92
N GLY A 63 4.75 6.69 23.30
CA GLY A 63 3.74 7.03 22.31
C GLY A 63 3.83 6.15 21.07
N LYS A 64 3.34 6.67 19.93
CA LYS A 64 3.47 5.96 18.66
C LYS A 64 4.87 6.15 18.08
N PHE A 65 5.46 5.06 17.59
CA PHE A 65 6.77 5.04 16.94
C PHE A 65 6.75 4.09 15.73
N THR A 66 7.85 4.02 14.97
CA THR A 66 7.96 3.14 13.80
C THR A 66 9.11 2.15 13.97
N PRO A 67 8.85 0.86 14.25
CA PRO A 67 9.86 -0.17 14.08
C PRO A 67 10.15 -0.40 12.60
N VAL A 68 11.41 -0.67 12.29
CA VAL A 68 11.91 -0.95 10.95
C VAL A 68 12.49 -2.36 10.95
N MET A 69 11.89 -3.23 10.14
CA MET A 69 12.21 -4.64 10.04
C MET A 69 12.93 -4.94 8.72
N GLU A 70 13.88 -5.87 8.74
CA GLU A 70 14.60 -6.35 7.56
C GLU A 70 14.36 -7.84 7.35
N SER A 71 14.13 -8.22 6.10
CA SER A 71 14.23 -9.60 5.62
C SER A 71 15.39 -9.72 4.64
N THR A 72 16.19 -10.77 4.83
CA THR A 72 17.29 -11.17 3.95
C THR A 72 17.02 -12.49 3.22
N ASP A 73 15.80 -13.01 3.35
CA ASP A 73 15.40 -14.37 2.96
C ASP A 73 14.07 -14.37 2.17
N GLU A 74 13.88 -13.35 1.32
CA GLU A 74 12.70 -13.21 0.45
C GLU A 74 11.38 -13.23 1.25
N GLY A 75 11.36 -12.56 2.42
CA GLY A 75 10.16 -12.41 3.24
C GLY A 75 9.81 -13.64 4.08
N ALA A 76 10.69 -14.63 4.21
CA ALA A 76 10.44 -15.80 5.05
C ALA A 76 10.57 -15.46 6.55
N SER A 77 11.46 -14.55 6.92
CA SER A 77 11.58 -14.02 8.28
C SER A 77 11.93 -12.53 8.28
N PHE A 78 11.60 -11.86 9.38
CA PHE A 78 11.92 -10.47 9.63
C PHE A 78 12.58 -10.32 10.99
N HIS A 79 13.55 -9.41 11.08
CA HIS A 79 14.16 -8.99 12.34
C HIS A 79 14.24 -7.46 12.38
N GLU A 80 14.14 -6.88 13.57
CA GLU A 80 14.21 -5.44 13.74
C GLU A 80 15.65 -4.94 13.52
N ILE A 81 15.79 -3.83 12.80
CA ILE A 81 17.10 -3.20 12.53
C ILE A 81 17.19 -1.75 13.03
N ALA A 82 16.06 -1.10 13.27
CA ALA A 82 15.99 0.27 13.79
C ALA A 82 14.58 0.61 14.29
N GLU A 83 14.48 1.72 14.99
CA GLU A 83 13.23 2.38 15.34
C GLU A 83 13.31 3.86 14.98
N ILE A 84 12.17 4.45 14.60
CA ILE A 84 12.03 5.89 14.36
C ILE A 84 11.11 6.47 15.43
N HIS A 85 11.67 7.33 16.27
CA HIS A 85 10.96 8.02 17.36
C HIS A 85 10.88 9.51 17.06
N ASP A 86 9.71 9.96 16.59
CA ASP A 86 9.43 11.39 16.46
C ASP A 86 8.92 11.95 17.80
N PRO A 87 9.41 13.10 18.27
CA PRO A 87 8.93 13.72 19.52
C PRO A 87 7.42 14.01 19.56
N ASP A 88 6.78 14.15 18.40
CA ASP A 88 5.32 14.32 18.31
C ASP A 88 4.53 13.01 18.27
N GLY A 89 5.20 11.85 18.25
CA GLY A 89 4.56 10.52 18.32
C GLY A 89 3.74 10.30 19.60
N ARG A 90 4.11 10.96 20.71
CA ARG A 90 3.32 11.02 21.96
C ARG A 90 1.97 11.72 21.82
N TYR A 91 1.76 12.47 20.74
CA TYR A 91 0.50 13.13 20.41
C TYR A 91 -0.21 12.42 19.25
N GLY A 92 0.10 11.14 19.03
CA GLY A 92 -0.48 10.33 17.99
C GLY A 92 0.31 10.38 16.68
N MET A 93 0.27 9.25 15.98
CA MET A 93 0.82 9.05 14.64
C MET A 93 -0.19 8.27 13.83
N CYS A 94 -0.46 8.71 12.61
CA CYS A 94 -1.17 7.92 11.62
C CYS A 94 -0.35 7.85 10.36
N CYS A 95 -0.48 6.65 9.78
CA CYS A 95 -0.40 6.37 8.37
C CYS A 95 0.94 6.80 7.78
N GLY A 96 1.85 5.83 7.68
CA GLY A 96 3.18 6.06 7.16
C GLY A 96 3.38 5.58 5.72
N THR A 97 4.42 6.09 5.09
CA THR A 97 4.97 5.57 3.83
C THR A 97 6.47 5.37 3.94
N LEU A 98 6.96 4.32 3.29
CA LEU A 98 8.37 3.99 3.17
C LEU A 98 8.74 4.02 1.68
N TYR A 99 9.78 4.78 1.33
CA TYR A 99 10.18 5.00 -0.05
C TYR A 99 11.69 4.97 -0.21
N GLU A 100 12.19 4.24 -1.20
CA GLU A 100 13.59 4.34 -1.63
C GLU A 100 13.71 5.32 -2.79
N LEU A 101 14.59 6.31 -2.67
CA LEU A 101 14.84 7.23 -3.78
C LEU A 101 15.46 6.49 -4.98
N PRO A 102 14.83 6.50 -6.16
CA PRO A 102 15.38 5.83 -7.34
C PRO A 102 16.53 6.61 -7.98
N GLN A 103 16.63 7.90 -7.67
CA GLN A 103 17.64 8.81 -8.19
C GLN A 103 18.00 9.86 -7.14
N ARG A 104 19.01 10.68 -7.42
CA ARG A 104 19.41 11.78 -6.53
C ARG A 104 18.34 12.88 -6.52
N VAL A 105 18.02 13.39 -5.34
CA VAL A 105 17.20 14.60 -5.12
C VAL A 105 17.99 15.54 -4.21
N GLY A 106 18.47 16.66 -4.74
CA GLY A 106 19.43 17.54 -4.07
C GLY A 106 20.63 16.78 -3.49
N ARG A 107 20.76 16.80 -2.15
CA ARG A 107 21.84 16.10 -1.43
C ARG A 107 21.53 14.65 -1.09
N LEU A 108 20.28 14.21 -1.27
CA LEU A 108 19.86 12.83 -1.03
C LEU A 108 20.28 11.98 -2.23
N ARG A 109 21.06 10.92 -2.00
CA ARG A 109 21.53 10.03 -3.07
C ARG A 109 20.43 9.03 -3.43
N ALA A 110 20.50 8.47 -4.64
CA ALA A 110 19.73 7.26 -4.94
C ALA A 110 20.00 6.20 -3.86
N GLY A 111 18.97 5.46 -3.45
CA GLY A 111 19.04 4.50 -2.36
C GLY A 111 18.87 5.08 -0.95
N THR A 112 18.70 6.41 -0.82
CA THR A 112 18.27 6.98 0.47
C THR A 112 16.84 6.52 0.72
N LEU A 113 16.60 5.94 1.89
CA LEU A 113 15.25 5.60 2.35
C LEU A 113 14.62 6.81 3.02
N LEU A 114 13.34 7.03 2.74
CA LEU A 114 12.49 8.04 3.35
C LEU A 114 11.35 7.34 4.08
N TRP A 115 11.14 7.70 5.34
CA TRP A 115 9.93 7.38 6.09
C TRP A 115 9.17 8.69 6.32
N ALA A 116 7.88 8.71 6.02
CA ALA A 116 7.03 9.84 6.37
C ALA A 116 5.75 9.36 7.03
N ALA A 117 5.25 10.09 8.02
CA ALA A 117 3.98 9.82 8.68
C ALA A 117 3.32 11.13 9.14
N SER A 118 2.03 11.05 9.47
CA SER A 118 1.25 12.17 10.00
C SER A 118 1.31 12.16 11.52
N TYR A 119 1.69 13.27 12.14
CA TYR A 119 1.89 13.38 13.59
C TYR A 119 0.95 14.40 14.23
N ARG A 120 0.73 14.27 15.55
CA ARG A 120 -0.12 15.16 16.38
C ARG A 120 -1.63 15.00 16.16
N GLN A 121 -2.08 13.84 15.68
CA GLN A 121 -3.50 13.57 15.47
C GLN A 121 -4.35 13.60 16.76
N ASP A 122 -3.75 13.30 17.91
CA ASP A 122 -4.38 13.17 19.23
C ASP A 122 -4.10 14.40 20.11
N ALA A 123 -3.60 15.50 19.53
CA ALA A 123 -3.26 16.72 20.25
C ALA A 123 -4.48 17.61 20.63
N GLY A 124 -5.70 17.08 20.53
CA GLY A 124 -6.94 17.77 20.89
C GLY A 124 -7.10 19.14 20.21
N ALA A 125 -7.40 20.18 20.99
CA ALA A 125 -7.56 21.55 20.47
C ALA A 125 -6.27 22.13 19.85
N GLN A 126 -5.10 21.61 20.21
CA GLN A 126 -3.79 22.03 19.68
C GLN A 126 -3.37 21.25 18.43
N ARG A 127 -4.25 20.39 17.92
CA ARG A 127 -4.03 19.60 16.72
C ARG A 127 -3.69 20.48 15.53
N ARG A 128 -2.50 20.26 15.00
CA ARG A 128 -1.96 20.80 13.75
C ARG A 128 -1.16 19.66 13.15
N VAL A 129 -1.86 18.78 12.43
CA VAL A 129 -1.31 17.53 11.92
C VAL A 129 -0.21 17.88 10.93
N GLY A 130 0.98 17.33 11.15
CA GLY A 130 2.16 17.58 10.32
C GLY A 130 2.65 16.29 9.68
N ILE A 131 3.00 16.35 8.40
CA ILE A 131 3.67 15.24 7.71
C ILE A 131 5.17 15.47 7.82
N LYS A 132 5.81 14.63 8.64
CA LYS A 132 7.25 14.71 8.92
C LYS A 132 7.99 13.58 8.22
N ILE A 133 9.21 13.86 7.81
CA ILE A 133 10.05 12.98 7.01
C ILE A 133 11.34 12.68 7.76
N TRP A 134 11.68 11.41 7.82
CA TRP A 134 12.92 10.87 8.33
C TRP A 134 13.68 10.19 7.19
N ALA A 135 15.01 10.27 7.19
CA ALA A 135 15.84 9.70 6.12
C ALA A 135 16.90 8.76 6.67
N SER A 136 17.14 7.65 5.96
CA SER A 136 18.22 6.70 6.21
C SER A 136 19.12 6.56 4.98
N LYS A 137 20.43 6.52 5.22
CA LYS A 137 21.48 6.43 4.18
C LYS A 137 22.22 5.10 4.20
N ASP A 138 21.85 4.18 5.10
CA ASP A 138 22.56 2.95 5.43
C ASP A 138 21.66 1.70 5.36
N GLY A 139 20.66 1.74 4.48
CA GLY A 139 19.72 0.65 4.27
C GLY A 139 18.78 0.43 5.46
N GLY A 140 18.40 1.51 6.18
CA GLY A 140 17.39 1.50 7.22
C GLY A 140 17.90 1.32 8.65
N ARG A 141 19.22 1.33 8.88
CA ARG A 141 19.84 1.07 10.19
C ARG A 141 19.90 2.29 11.10
N SER A 142 20.05 3.47 10.51
CA SER A 142 19.96 4.74 11.23
C SER A 142 19.07 5.74 10.49
N TRP A 143 18.34 6.54 11.26
CA TRP A 143 17.37 7.50 10.75
C TRP A 143 17.60 8.87 11.37
N GLY A 144 17.56 9.91 10.54
CA GLY A 144 17.62 11.30 10.97
C GLY A 144 16.42 12.07 10.46
N PHE A 145 15.88 12.98 11.29
CA PHE A 145 14.85 13.91 10.87
C PHE A 145 15.35 14.73 9.68
N LEU A 146 14.55 14.79 8.62
CA LEU A 146 14.88 15.49 7.38
C LEU A 146 14.12 16.81 7.27
N ALA A 147 12.79 16.76 7.34
CA ALA A 147 11.93 17.91 7.13
C ALA A 147 10.50 17.65 7.62
N GLU A 148 9.75 18.74 7.78
CA GLU A 148 8.29 18.70 7.78
C GLU A 148 7.81 19.29 6.46
N ALA A 149 7.11 18.48 5.66
CA ALA A 149 6.75 18.84 4.30
C ALA A 149 5.41 19.58 4.19
N ALA A 150 4.49 19.29 5.12
CA ALA A 150 3.18 19.92 5.17
C ALA A 150 2.66 19.92 6.61
N ARG A 151 1.84 20.93 6.93
CA ARG A 151 1.10 21.03 8.18
C ARG A 151 -0.31 21.54 7.94
N SER A 152 -1.29 21.01 8.66
CA SER A 152 -2.64 21.56 8.65
C SER A 152 -2.64 22.95 9.31
N HIS A 153 -3.35 23.90 8.69
CA HIS A 153 -3.45 25.27 9.22
C HIS A 153 -4.56 25.40 10.28
N ASN A 154 -5.44 24.40 10.36
CA ASN A 154 -6.57 24.29 11.27
C ASN A 154 -6.52 22.94 12.03
N ILE A 155 -7.60 22.59 12.73
CA ILE A 155 -7.69 21.32 13.45
C ILE A 155 -7.96 20.11 12.54
N ASP A 156 -8.24 20.30 11.25
CA ASP A 156 -8.50 19.19 10.34
C ASP A 156 -7.21 18.47 9.98
N GLY A 157 -7.35 17.27 9.42
CA GLY A 157 -6.23 16.38 9.18
C GLY A 157 -5.56 16.56 7.83
N ILE A 158 -4.28 16.22 7.80
CA ILE A 158 -3.58 15.83 6.59
C ILE A 158 -2.98 14.44 6.84
N TRP A 159 -3.12 13.54 5.88
CA TRP A 159 -3.01 12.10 6.12
C TRP A 159 -2.31 11.38 4.98
N GLU A 160 -1.82 10.18 5.27
CA GLU A 160 -1.51 9.16 4.25
C GLU A 160 -0.49 9.66 3.21
N PRO A 161 0.71 10.08 3.65
CA PRO A 161 1.77 10.50 2.75
C PRO A 161 2.10 9.41 1.73
N GLU A 162 2.41 9.82 0.50
CA GLU A 162 2.95 8.94 -0.54
C GLU A 162 3.99 9.70 -1.36
N PHE A 163 5.16 9.10 -1.55
CA PHE A 163 6.24 9.70 -2.33
C PHE A 163 6.22 9.24 -3.79
N THR A 164 6.63 10.14 -4.67
CA THR A 164 7.05 9.76 -6.03
C THR A 164 8.11 10.72 -6.55
N VAL A 165 9.03 10.23 -7.38
CA VAL A 165 9.89 11.09 -8.18
C VAL A 165 9.36 11.09 -9.60
N ASP A 166 8.99 12.27 -10.10
CA ASP A 166 8.44 12.44 -11.44
C ASP A 166 9.52 12.26 -12.53
N ALA A 167 9.11 12.28 -13.80
CA ALA A 167 10.00 12.15 -14.94
C ALA A 167 11.03 13.31 -15.05
N GLY A 168 10.75 14.45 -14.42
CA GLY A 168 11.65 15.61 -14.33
C GLY A 168 12.64 15.55 -13.17
N GLY A 169 12.54 14.56 -12.28
CA GLY A 169 13.40 14.41 -11.10
C GLY A 169 12.92 15.17 -9.86
N THR A 170 11.70 15.72 -9.87
CA THR A 170 11.11 16.38 -8.70
C THR A 170 10.57 15.33 -7.74
N LEU A 171 10.90 15.45 -6.45
CA LEU A 171 10.28 14.66 -5.40
C LEU A 171 8.93 15.27 -5.02
N TRP A 172 7.88 14.49 -5.14
CA TRP A 172 6.53 14.84 -4.73
C TRP A 172 6.13 14.06 -3.49
N LEU A 173 5.45 14.74 -2.58
CA LEU A 173 4.73 14.13 -1.47
C LEU A 173 3.24 14.39 -1.66
N HIS A 174 2.49 13.33 -1.92
CA HIS A 174 1.03 13.31 -2.03
C HIS A 174 0.42 12.98 -0.68
N PHE A 175 -0.77 13.51 -0.37
CA PHE A 175 -1.47 13.25 0.89
C PHE A 175 -2.96 13.59 0.78
N ALA A 176 -3.78 12.97 1.62
CA ALA A 176 -5.17 13.36 1.83
C ALA A 176 -5.25 14.58 2.75
N ASP A 177 -6.16 15.51 2.45
CA ASP A 177 -6.23 16.81 3.11
C ASP A 177 -7.69 17.22 3.38
N GLU A 178 -8.02 17.37 4.65
CA GLU A 178 -9.36 17.76 5.12
C GLU A 178 -9.47 19.26 5.40
N THR A 179 -8.38 20.02 5.25
CA THR A 179 -8.28 21.43 5.64
C THR A 179 -9.05 22.40 4.74
N GLN A 180 -9.82 21.88 3.77
CA GLN A 180 -10.70 22.65 2.88
C GLN A 180 -12.18 22.57 3.28
N ALA A 181 -12.50 21.99 4.43
CA ALA A 181 -13.86 22.00 4.96
C ALA A 181 -14.37 23.45 5.17
N PRO A 182 -15.66 23.73 4.93
CA PRO A 182 -16.71 22.81 4.50
C PRO A 182 -16.80 22.65 2.97
N LYS A 183 -15.94 23.31 2.16
CA LYS A 183 -16.04 23.24 0.69
C LYS A 183 -15.82 21.81 0.17
N TYR A 184 -14.88 21.10 0.77
CA TYR A 184 -14.64 19.68 0.54
C TYR A 184 -14.38 18.99 1.88
N ALA A 185 -14.99 17.82 2.11
CA ALA A 185 -14.72 17.01 3.28
C ALA A 185 -13.31 16.39 3.25
N GLN A 186 -12.77 16.13 2.05
CA GLN A 186 -11.38 15.75 1.83
C GLN A 186 -10.98 16.02 0.37
N VAL A 187 -9.71 16.32 0.13
CA VAL A 187 -9.10 16.42 -1.20
C VAL A 187 -7.79 15.63 -1.21
N LEU A 188 -7.25 15.30 -2.39
CA LEU A 188 -5.85 14.86 -2.50
C LEU A 188 -4.98 16.06 -2.91
N ASN A 189 -4.03 16.40 -2.05
CA ASN A 189 -3.02 17.43 -2.30
C ASN A 189 -1.65 16.79 -2.50
N ARG A 190 -0.72 17.60 -3.01
CA ARG A 190 0.70 17.29 -3.02
C ARG A 190 1.56 18.54 -2.85
N VAL A 191 2.80 18.35 -2.41
CA VAL A 191 3.85 19.37 -2.38
C VAL A 191 5.09 18.85 -3.08
N ALA A 192 5.83 19.75 -3.73
CA ALA A 192 7.04 19.42 -4.50
C ALA A 192 8.31 19.83 -3.74
N SER A 193 9.38 19.09 -3.93
CA SER A 193 10.73 19.42 -3.46
C SER A 193 11.78 18.98 -4.47
N THR A 194 12.80 19.81 -4.67
CA THR A 194 13.98 19.50 -5.49
C THR A 194 15.21 19.13 -4.65
N ASP A 195 15.13 19.25 -3.33
CA ASP A 195 16.22 18.93 -2.40
C ASP A 195 15.83 18.01 -1.23
N GLY A 196 14.54 17.66 -1.12
CA GLY A 196 13.95 16.85 -0.05
C GLY A 196 13.74 17.58 1.27
N VAL A 197 14.12 18.86 1.37
CA VAL A 197 14.12 19.65 2.61
C VAL A 197 13.16 20.84 2.51
N ASN A 198 13.22 21.57 1.39
CA ASN A 198 12.36 22.71 1.11
C ASN A 198 11.18 22.26 0.26
N TRP A 199 9.97 22.54 0.74
CA TRP A 199 8.72 22.08 0.11
C TRP A 199 7.88 23.25 -0.38
N GLY A 200 7.35 23.12 -1.59
CA GLY A 200 6.53 24.14 -2.23
C GLY A 200 5.10 24.22 -1.68
N THR A 201 4.26 25.02 -2.35
CA THR A 201 2.84 25.16 -1.99
C THR A 201 2.01 23.95 -2.42
N LYS A 202 0.89 23.71 -1.72
CA LYS A 202 -0.04 22.63 -2.04
C LYS A 202 -0.57 22.74 -3.48
N GLN A 203 -0.65 21.61 -4.16
CA GLN A 203 -1.28 21.45 -5.47
C GLN A 203 -2.34 20.36 -5.40
N LEU A 204 -3.55 20.66 -5.87
CA LEU A 204 -4.65 19.71 -5.92
C LEU A 204 -4.43 18.66 -7.00
N THR A 205 -4.57 17.39 -6.63
CA THR A 205 -4.64 16.26 -7.56
C THR A 205 -6.06 15.70 -7.68
N LEU A 206 -6.86 15.79 -6.61
CA LEU A 206 -8.30 15.54 -6.63
C LEU A 206 -9.04 16.49 -5.71
N ALA A 207 -10.14 17.07 -6.19
CA ALA A 207 -11.10 17.86 -5.43
C ALA A 207 -12.49 17.69 -6.06
N ILE A 208 -13.18 16.61 -5.65
CA ILE A 208 -14.39 16.13 -6.32
C ILE A 208 -15.63 16.63 -5.55
N PRO A 209 -16.59 17.30 -6.20
CA PRO A 209 -17.86 17.66 -5.57
C PRO A 209 -18.85 16.46 -5.58
N PRO A 210 -19.90 16.47 -4.73
CA PRO A 210 -20.20 17.47 -3.70
C PRO A 210 -19.28 17.38 -2.48
N ASP A 211 -19.46 18.30 -1.53
CA ASP A 211 -18.68 18.45 -0.28
C ASP A 211 -18.41 17.13 0.46
N ARG A 212 -19.38 16.22 0.55
CA ARG A 212 -19.27 14.94 1.27
C ARG A 212 -18.25 13.95 0.68
N VAL A 213 -17.84 14.12 -0.58
CA VAL A 213 -16.95 13.19 -1.27
C VAL A 213 -15.56 13.26 -0.64
N ARG A 214 -14.94 12.10 -0.43
CA ARG A 214 -13.63 12.00 0.22
C ARG A 214 -12.69 11.10 -0.59
N PRO A 215 -11.97 11.66 -1.58
CA PRO A 215 -10.84 10.96 -2.19
C PRO A 215 -9.68 10.87 -1.20
N GLY A 216 -9.02 9.72 -1.09
CA GLY A 216 -8.02 9.45 -0.05
C GLY A 216 -7.02 8.37 -0.42
N MET A 217 -6.08 8.11 0.49
CA MET A 217 -5.14 6.99 0.44
C MET A 217 -4.35 6.90 -0.88
N PRO A 218 -3.60 7.96 -1.24
CA PRO A 218 -2.85 7.99 -2.49
C PRO A 218 -1.77 6.90 -2.51
N ILE A 219 -1.66 6.14 -3.61
CA ILE A 219 -0.58 5.17 -3.85
C ILE A 219 -0.08 5.35 -5.29
N ILE A 220 1.22 5.52 -5.49
CA ILE A 220 1.79 5.81 -6.82
C ILE A 220 2.89 4.82 -7.16
N ARG A 221 2.81 4.21 -8.35
CA ARG A 221 3.87 3.35 -8.88
C ARG A 221 4.25 3.79 -10.29
N ARG A 222 5.54 3.83 -10.58
CA ARG A 222 6.05 4.04 -11.93
C ARG A 222 5.97 2.73 -12.71
N LEU A 223 5.25 2.75 -13.83
CA LEU A 223 5.09 1.62 -14.73
C LEU A 223 6.35 1.41 -15.58
N PRO A 224 6.60 0.20 -16.11
CA PRO A 224 7.82 -0.08 -16.89
C PRO A 224 7.95 0.75 -18.17
N ASP A 225 6.84 1.23 -18.72
CA ASP A 225 6.81 2.09 -19.91
C ASP A 225 7.07 3.58 -19.59
N GLY A 226 7.39 3.89 -18.33
CA GLY A 226 7.72 5.24 -17.87
C GLY A 226 6.52 6.06 -17.40
N ARG A 227 5.28 5.60 -17.64
CA ARG A 227 4.08 6.24 -17.09
C ARG A 227 3.96 5.99 -15.59
N TYR A 228 3.01 6.65 -14.94
CA TYR A 228 2.78 6.52 -13.51
C TYR A 228 1.33 6.16 -13.24
N TYR A 229 1.12 5.10 -12.47
CA TYR A 229 -0.19 4.65 -11.99
C TYR A 229 -0.46 5.27 -10.62
N PHE A 230 -1.53 6.04 -10.51
CA PHE A 230 -1.96 6.70 -9.26
C PHE A 230 -3.28 6.11 -8.82
N ALA A 231 -3.23 5.28 -7.78
CA ALA A 231 -4.39 4.67 -7.13
C ALA A 231 -4.84 5.49 -5.92
N TYR A 232 -6.14 5.51 -5.67
CA TYR A 232 -6.75 6.19 -4.53
C TYR A 232 -8.18 5.68 -4.32
N GLU A 233 -8.68 5.76 -3.09
CA GLU A 233 -10.09 5.47 -2.82
C GLU A 233 -10.93 6.72 -3.05
N ILE A 234 -12.21 6.54 -3.37
CA ILE A 234 -13.18 7.64 -3.30
C ILE A 234 -14.38 7.22 -2.45
N CYS A 235 -14.48 7.80 -1.26
CA CYS A 235 -15.63 7.62 -0.37
C CYS A 235 -16.76 8.60 -0.68
N ASN A 236 -18.00 8.18 -0.42
CA ASN A 236 -19.21 8.98 -0.56
C ASN A 236 -19.40 9.59 -1.96
N PHE A 237 -18.97 8.89 -3.01
CA PHE A 237 -19.13 9.34 -4.39
C PHE A 237 -20.32 8.66 -5.04
N ARG A 238 -21.34 9.45 -5.41
CA ARG A 238 -22.61 8.92 -5.92
C ARG A 238 -23.25 7.95 -4.89
N ASP A 239 -23.58 6.74 -5.31
CA ASP A 239 -24.13 5.62 -4.54
C ASP A 239 -23.05 4.68 -3.97
N ARG A 240 -21.77 5.07 -4.05
CA ARG A 240 -20.61 4.23 -3.75
C ARG A 240 -19.88 4.64 -2.46
N TYR A 241 -19.15 3.68 -1.90
CA TYR A 241 -18.52 3.84 -0.59
C TYR A 241 -17.10 3.28 -0.59
N CYS A 242 -16.15 4.21 -0.76
CA CYS A 242 -14.70 3.98 -0.67
C CYS A 242 -14.17 3.00 -1.71
N ASP A 243 -14.71 3.10 -2.93
CA ASP A 243 -14.30 2.27 -4.05
C ASP A 243 -12.90 2.69 -4.55
N PRO A 244 -12.09 1.74 -5.08
CA PRO A 244 -10.80 2.02 -5.69
C PRO A 244 -10.95 2.67 -7.06
N TYR A 245 -10.18 3.71 -7.28
CA TYR A 245 -10.01 4.40 -8.56
C TYR A 245 -8.54 4.56 -8.89
N PHE A 246 -8.26 4.89 -10.15
CA PHE A 246 -6.93 5.27 -10.58
C PHE A 246 -6.91 6.29 -11.72
N LYS A 247 -5.74 6.92 -11.88
CA LYS A 247 -5.33 7.66 -13.08
C LYS A 247 -3.98 7.17 -13.56
N ILE A 248 -3.71 7.37 -14.85
CA ILE A 248 -2.39 7.17 -15.42
C ILE A 248 -1.85 8.53 -15.87
N SER A 249 -0.68 8.90 -15.36
CA SER A 249 0.05 10.09 -15.79
C SER A 249 1.18 9.72 -16.75
N PRO A 250 1.43 10.51 -17.80
CA PRO A 250 2.57 10.31 -18.69
C PRO A 250 3.92 10.62 -18.02
N ASP A 251 3.94 11.47 -16.98
CA ASP A 251 5.18 12.04 -16.43
C ASP A 251 5.27 11.99 -14.90
N GLY A 252 4.20 11.60 -14.20
CA GLY A 252 4.12 11.62 -12.73
C GLY A 252 3.88 13.02 -12.14
N ALA A 253 3.88 14.06 -12.98
CA ALA A 253 3.66 15.45 -12.59
C ALA A 253 2.25 15.93 -12.98
N ASN A 254 1.66 15.45 -14.06
CA ASN A 254 0.33 15.85 -14.53
C ASN A 254 -0.70 14.73 -14.33
N TRP A 255 -1.71 14.97 -13.51
CA TRP A 255 -2.81 14.04 -13.20
C TRP A 255 -4.15 14.45 -13.82
N GLY A 256 -4.14 15.38 -14.78
CA GLY A 256 -5.34 15.91 -15.41
C GLY A 256 -6.18 16.78 -14.47
N SER A 257 -7.49 16.88 -14.75
CA SER A 257 -8.40 17.70 -13.96
C SER A 257 -8.56 17.14 -12.53
N PRO A 258 -8.47 17.97 -11.48
CA PRO A 258 -8.77 17.55 -10.11
C PRO A 258 -10.22 17.11 -9.88
N THR A 259 -11.16 17.50 -10.74
CA THR A 259 -12.57 17.09 -10.63
C THR A 259 -12.88 15.76 -11.33
N ASP A 260 -11.95 15.26 -12.15
CA ASP A 260 -12.10 13.97 -12.81
C ASP A 260 -11.78 12.84 -11.82
N PRO A 261 -12.74 11.92 -11.53
CA PRO A 261 -12.50 10.79 -10.63
C PRO A 261 -11.57 9.72 -11.20
N GLY A 262 -11.24 9.74 -12.49
CA GLY A 262 -10.45 8.70 -13.14
C GLY A 262 -11.24 7.42 -13.39
N THR A 263 -10.54 6.28 -13.46
CA THR A 263 -11.13 4.98 -13.78
C THR A 263 -11.37 4.16 -12.52
N ARG A 264 -12.58 3.63 -12.35
CA ARG A 264 -12.94 2.74 -11.24
C ARG A 264 -12.37 1.34 -11.47
N VAL A 265 -11.91 0.68 -10.41
CA VAL A 265 -11.48 -0.72 -10.44
C VAL A 265 -12.66 -1.65 -10.15
N ASN A 266 -12.88 -2.64 -11.01
CA ASN A 266 -13.86 -3.71 -10.80
C ASN A 266 -13.49 -4.99 -11.54
N THR A 267 -14.03 -6.10 -11.06
CA THR A 267 -13.98 -7.37 -11.78
C THR A 267 -15.09 -7.46 -12.82
N ALA A 268 -15.05 -8.50 -13.65
CA ALA A 268 -16.08 -8.77 -14.66
C ALA A 268 -17.49 -8.96 -14.05
N ASN A 269 -17.56 -9.47 -12.83
CA ASN A 269 -18.82 -9.67 -12.09
C ASN A 269 -19.22 -8.43 -11.26
N GLY A 270 -18.47 -7.34 -11.36
CA GLY A 270 -18.72 -6.09 -10.64
C GLY A 270 -18.24 -6.08 -9.20
N ASN A 271 -17.52 -7.12 -8.74
CA ASN A 271 -16.91 -7.15 -7.42
C ASN A 271 -15.77 -6.11 -7.34
N TYR A 272 -15.52 -5.60 -6.13
CA TYR A 272 -14.51 -4.58 -5.86
C TYR A 272 -14.15 -4.55 -4.37
N PHE A 273 -13.00 -3.95 -4.05
CA PHE A 273 -12.66 -3.63 -2.67
C PHE A 273 -13.35 -2.35 -2.20
N GLN A 274 -13.71 -2.26 -0.93
CA GLN A 274 -13.94 -1.00 -0.24
C GLN A 274 -12.80 -0.76 0.73
N HIS A 275 -12.41 0.51 0.84
CA HIS A 275 -11.40 1.05 1.74
C HIS A 275 -9.95 0.61 1.49
N ALA A 276 -9.06 1.58 1.65
CA ALA A 276 -7.66 1.39 1.97
C ALA A 276 -6.89 0.46 1.05
N GLN A 277 -7.14 0.55 -0.27
CA GLN A 277 -6.38 -0.26 -1.20
C GLN A 277 -4.92 0.16 -1.26
N THR A 278 -4.05 -0.82 -1.42
CA THR A 278 -2.69 -0.61 -1.90
C THR A 278 -2.47 -1.38 -3.19
N ILE A 279 -1.44 -1.01 -3.94
CA ILE A 279 -1.03 -1.72 -5.14
C ILE A 279 0.48 -1.97 -5.14
N THR A 280 0.88 -3.01 -5.85
CA THR A 280 2.27 -3.27 -6.19
C THR A 280 2.38 -3.76 -7.64
N LEU A 281 3.60 -3.72 -8.18
CA LEU A 281 3.89 -4.14 -9.54
C LEU A 281 4.62 -5.49 -9.50
N PHE A 282 4.07 -6.47 -10.19
CA PHE A 282 4.69 -7.77 -10.41
C PHE A 282 5.25 -7.85 -11.84
N PRO A 283 6.40 -8.51 -12.04
CA PRO A 283 6.83 -8.86 -13.39
C PRO A 283 5.84 -9.86 -14.02
N GLY A 284 5.64 -9.77 -15.33
CA GLY A 284 4.78 -10.70 -16.09
C GLY A 284 3.66 -10.02 -16.86
N GLY A 285 2.69 -10.79 -17.36
CA GLY A 285 1.61 -10.28 -18.21
C GLY A 285 2.08 -9.84 -19.61
N PRO A 286 1.15 -9.55 -20.55
CA PRO A 286 1.49 -9.19 -21.93
C PRO A 286 2.28 -7.87 -22.06
N ASN A 287 2.15 -6.99 -21.06
CA ASN A 287 2.83 -5.69 -21.01
C ASN A 287 4.11 -5.70 -20.17
N GLY A 288 4.58 -6.87 -19.71
CA GLY A 288 5.75 -7.00 -18.85
C GLY A 288 5.52 -6.57 -17.39
N VAL A 289 4.33 -6.07 -17.05
CA VAL A 289 3.88 -5.84 -15.68
C VAL A 289 2.46 -6.34 -15.45
N ARG A 290 2.23 -6.79 -14.23
CA ARG A 290 0.93 -7.06 -13.63
C ARG A 290 0.76 -6.18 -12.40
N ILE A 291 -0.34 -5.43 -12.33
CA ILE A 291 -0.68 -4.65 -11.15
C ILE A 291 -1.47 -5.56 -10.22
N VAL A 292 -1.04 -5.68 -8.96
CA VAL A 292 -1.75 -6.46 -7.93
C VAL A 292 -2.20 -5.53 -6.81
N MET A 293 -3.46 -5.68 -6.40
CA MET A 293 -4.15 -4.85 -5.42
C MET A 293 -4.64 -5.70 -4.25
N VAL A 294 -4.49 -5.16 -3.05
CA VAL A 294 -5.21 -5.59 -1.84
C VAL A 294 -6.04 -4.41 -1.36
N GLY A 295 -7.24 -4.66 -0.84
CA GLY A 295 -8.06 -3.67 -0.14
C GLY A 295 -8.73 -4.30 1.07
N GLN A 296 -9.39 -3.49 1.88
CA GLN A 296 -9.89 -3.97 3.16
C GLN A 296 -11.04 -4.96 3.01
N ILE A 297 -12.15 -4.53 2.40
CA ILE A 297 -13.39 -5.29 2.34
C ILE A 297 -13.68 -5.68 0.89
N TYR A 298 -13.62 -6.96 0.56
CA TYR A 298 -14.01 -7.45 -0.75
C TYR A 298 -15.53 -7.63 -0.85
N THR A 299 -16.18 -6.96 -1.81
CA THR A 299 -17.64 -6.87 -1.92
C THR A 299 -18.16 -7.26 -3.31
N ASP A 300 -19.45 -7.64 -3.39
CA ASP A 300 -20.14 -7.72 -4.68
C ASP A 300 -20.47 -6.33 -5.23
N ALA A 301 -21.03 -6.28 -6.45
CA ALA A 301 -21.49 -5.06 -7.11
C ALA A 301 -22.45 -4.19 -6.29
N LYS A 302 -23.11 -4.74 -5.26
CA LYS A 302 -24.04 -4.06 -4.36
C LYS A 302 -23.38 -3.59 -3.04
N GLY A 303 -22.08 -3.82 -2.87
CA GLY A 303 -21.34 -3.47 -1.66
C GLY A 303 -21.54 -4.45 -0.51
N LYS A 304 -22.04 -5.67 -0.76
CA LYS A 304 -22.14 -6.70 0.26
C LYS A 304 -20.82 -7.48 0.33
N PRO A 305 -20.21 -7.63 1.53
CA PRO A 305 -19.00 -8.44 1.69
C PRO A 305 -19.16 -9.86 1.12
N GLN A 306 -18.16 -10.32 0.37
CA GLN A 306 -18.12 -11.64 -0.23
C GLN A 306 -17.64 -12.71 0.77
N PRO A 307 -17.97 -14.00 0.56
CA PRO A 307 -17.45 -15.09 1.39
C PRO A 307 -15.92 -15.16 1.44
N GLY A 308 -15.23 -14.76 0.37
CA GLY A 308 -13.75 -14.70 0.30
C GLY A 308 -13.13 -13.42 0.85
N ASN A 309 -13.88 -12.57 1.56
CA ASN A 309 -13.34 -11.34 2.14
C ASN A 309 -12.15 -11.64 3.07
N GLY A 310 -11.02 -10.95 2.86
CA GLY A 310 -9.76 -11.20 3.58
C GLY A 310 -8.91 -12.34 3.04
N GLN A 311 -9.25 -12.91 1.88
CA GLN A 311 -8.54 -14.05 1.25
C GLN A 311 -8.32 -13.83 -0.25
N VAL A 312 -8.58 -12.62 -0.75
CA VAL A 312 -8.56 -12.27 -2.17
C VAL A 312 -7.64 -11.09 -2.39
N LEU A 313 -6.87 -11.14 -3.47
CA LEU A 313 -6.22 -10.01 -4.14
C LEU A 313 -6.88 -9.80 -5.50
N LEU A 314 -6.72 -8.62 -6.08
CA LEU A 314 -7.12 -8.35 -7.46
C LEU A 314 -5.89 -8.09 -8.33
N ALA A 315 -5.87 -8.61 -9.56
CA ALA A 315 -4.82 -8.37 -10.52
C ALA A 315 -5.34 -7.82 -11.87
N ASN A 316 -4.46 -7.08 -12.55
CA ASN A 316 -4.69 -6.59 -13.90
C ASN A 316 -3.38 -6.55 -14.72
N ASP A 317 -3.45 -7.06 -15.94
CA ASP A 317 -2.33 -7.21 -16.87
C ASP A 317 -2.26 -6.12 -17.96
N ASN A 318 -3.17 -5.16 -17.90
CA ASN A 318 -3.37 -4.13 -18.93
C ASN A 318 -3.36 -2.72 -18.33
N PHE A 319 -2.40 -2.47 -17.42
CA PHE A 319 -2.20 -1.17 -16.78
C PHE A 319 -3.45 -0.61 -16.05
N GLY A 320 -4.32 -1.50 -15.56
CA GLY A 320 -5.59 -1.17 -14.92
C GLY A 320 -6.79 -1.12 -15.87
N SER A 321 -6.59 -1.18 -17.19
CA SER A 321 -7.67 -1.19 -18.18
C SER A 321 -8.44 -2.51 -18.17
N GLY A 322 -9.76 -2.43 -18.36
CA GLY A 322 -10.64 -3.57 -18.39
C GLY A 322 -10.89 -4.19 -17.01
N ASN A 323 -11.33 -5.45 -17.03
CA ASN A 323 -11.71 -6.16 -15.80
C ASN A 323 -10.48 -6.65 -15.04
N TRP A 324 -10.54 -6.50 -13.73
CA TRP A 324 -9.61 -7.14 -12.80
C TRP A 324 -10.05 -8.57 -12.52
N TYR A 325 -9.10 -9.45 -12.18
CA TYR A 325 -9.38 -10.84 -11.82
C TYR A 325 -8.81 -11.18 -10.44
N GLU A 326 -9.42 -12.17 -9.81
CA GLU A 326 -9.10 -12.56 -8.44
C GLU A 326 -7.84 -13.44 -8.38
N LEU A 327 -7.06 -13.24 -7.32
CA LEU A 327 -5.93 -14.09 -6.91
C LEU A 327 -6.08 -14.43 -5.42
N PRO A 328 -5.55 -15.56 -4.94
CA PRO A 328 -5.56 -15.86 -3.51
C PRO A 328 -4.62 -14.91 -2.75
N ALA A 329 -5.07 -14.39 -1.61
CA ALA A 329 -4.20 -13.67 -0.68
C ALA A 329 -3.41 -14.66 0.19
N PRO A 330 -2.08 -14.52 0.36
CA PRO A 330 -1.29 -15.44 1.17
C PRO A 330 -1.55 -15.28 2.68
N VAL A 331 -2.05 -14.13 3.15
CA VAL A 331 -2.41 -13.90 4.55
C VAL A 331 -3.92 -13.81 4.67
N HIS A 332 -4.52 -14.81 5.33
CA HIS A 332 -5.97 -14.81 5.55
C HIS A 332 -6.32 -13.99 6.79
N ILE A 333 -7.20 -13.02 6.63
CA ILE A 333 -7.75 -12.19 7.71
C ILE A 333 -9.25 -12.46 7.85
N THR A 334 -9.71 -12.57 9.09
CA THR A 334 -11.12 -12.80 9.41
C THR A 334 -11.72 -11.63 10.20
N GLY A 335 -13.05 -11.60 10.34
CA GLY A 335 -13.73 -10.57 11.13
C GLY A 335 -13.51 -9.15 10.60
N ILE A 336 -13.38 -8.98 9.29
CA ILE A 336 -13.15 -7.68 8.65
C ILE A 336 -14.46 -6.89 8.60
N TYR A 337 -14.39 -5.64 9.06
CA TYR A 337 -15.42 -4.61 8.96
C TYR A 337 -14.74 -3.25 8.80
N ASN A 338 -15.51 -2.20 8.48
CA ASN A 338 -14.97 -0.84 8.33
C ASN A 338 -14.39 -0.35 9.67
N ASN A 339 -13.06 -0.44 9.77
CA ASN A 339 -12.26 -0.14 10.95
C ASN A 339 -10.79 0.00 10.56
N PHE A 340 -10.02 0.78 11.32
CA PHE A 340 -8.60 1.04 11.02
C PHE A 340 -7.66 -0.17 11.17
N CYS A 341 -8.15 -1.31 11.65
CA CYS A 341 -7.32 -2.48 11.95
C CYS A 341 -7.47 -3.64 10.95
N PRO A 342 -8.57 -4.42 10.93
CA PRO A 342 -8.57 -5.68 10.18
C PRO A 342 -8.42 -5.43 8.68
N ASN A 343 -7.37 -5.96 8.08
CA ASN A 343 -7.01 -5.84 6.67
C ASN A 343 -6.91 -4.39 6.14
N TYR A 344 -6.70 -3.41 7.02
CA TYR A 344 -6.71 -2.00 6.66
C TYR A 344 -5.34 -1.55 6.12
N SER A 345 -5.30 -1.10 4.86
CA SER A 345 -4.08 -0.63 4.19
C SER A 345 -2.94 -1.67 4.18
N SER A 346 -3.28 -2.96 4.02
CA SER A 346 -2.34 -4.07 3.85
C SER A 346 -1.38 -3.80 2.68
N THR A 347 -0.17 -4.34 2.72
CA THR A 347 0.88 -4.07 1.72
C THR A 347 1.37 -5.36 1.07
N LEU A 348 1.75 -5.25 -0.20
CA LEU A 348 2.20 -6.37 -1.05
C LEU A 348 3.59 -6.11 -1.62
N LEU A 349 4.39 -7.16 -1.78
CA LEU A 349 5.69 -7.10 -2.47
C LEU A 349 5.94 -8.39 -3.26
N PRO A 350 6.43 -8.31 -4.52
CA PRO A 350 6.91 -9.49 -5.23
C PRO A 350 8.18 -10.06 -4.57
N VAL A 351 8.17 -11.37 -4.35
CA VAL A 351 9.30 -12.14 -3.80
C VAL A 351 9.54 -13.41 -4.63
N ASP A 352 10.70 -14.03 -4.43
CA ASP A 352 11.10 -15.26 -5.14
C ASP A 352 11.03 -15.08 -6.67
N ASP A 353 11.68 -14.03 -7.17
CA ASP A 353 11.67 -13.62 -8.59
C ASP A 353 10.27 -13.33 -9.16
N GLY A 354 9.35 -12.89 -8.30
CA GLY A 354 7.97 -12.57 -8.67
C GLY A 354 7.04 -13.78 -8.76
N LYS A 355 7.51 -14.97 -8.37
CA LYS A 355 6.66 -16.18 -8.29
C LYS A 355 5.70 -16.13 -7.11
N ASN A 356 6.09 -15.44 -6.03
CA ASN A 356 5.31 -15.35 -4.81
C ASN A 356 4.99 -13.90 -4.47
N VAL A 357 3.84 -13.70 -3.83
CA VAL A 357 3.44 -12.45 -3.19
C VAL A 357 3.75 -12.55 -1.71
N LEU A 358 4.53 -11.59 -1.19
CA LEU A 358 4.62 -11.32 0.24
C LEU A 358 3.53 -10.30 0.59
N GLU A 359 2.76 -10.60 1.63
CA GLU A 359 1.74 -9.72 2.18
C GLU A 359 2.03 -9.42 3.64
N ILE A 360 1.79 -8.17 4.05
CA ILE A 360 1.58 -7.81 5.46
C ILE A 360 0.16 -7.26 5.59
N ALA A 361 -0.64 -7.91 6.42
CA ALA A 361 -2.01 -7.55 6.72
C ALA A 361 -2.24 -7.57 8.24
N THR A 362 -3.28 -6.89 8.69
CA THR A 362 -3.53 -6.68 10.13
C THR A 362 -4.82 -7.35 10.59
N GLU A 363 -4.84 -7.81 11.84
CA GLU A 363 -6.03 -8.42 12.47
C GLU A 363 -6.10 -8.03 13.95
N TYR A 364 -7.29 -8.05 14.52
CA TYR A 364 -7.46 -7.94 15.97
C TYR A 364 -7.06 -9.25 16.66
N ASN A 365 -6.04 -9.16 17.52
CA ASN A 365 -5.65 -10.19 18.47
C ASN A 365 -5.02 -9.51 19.70
N LEU A 366 -5.82 -9.31 20.75
CA LEU A 366 -5.43 -8.51 21.93
C LEU A 366 -4.88 -7.13 21.54
N GLY A 367 -5.59 -6.44 20.64
CA GLY A 367 -5.14 -5.21 19.98
C GLY A 367 -4.93 -5.41 18.47
N CYS A 368 -4.55 -4.36 17.74
CA CYS A 368 -4.25 -4.49 16.32
C CYS A 368 -2.85 -5.08 16.12
N LYS A 369 -2.76 -6.21 15.41
CA LYS A 369 -1.52 -6.95 15.17
C LYS A 369 -1.24 -7.04 13.68
N ALA A 370 0.03 -6.89 13.31
CA ALA A 370 0.50 -7.08 11.94
C ALA A 370 0.99 -8.53 11.75
N TYR A 371 0.49 -9.19 10.71
CA TYR A 371 0.86 -10.53 10.28
C TYR A 371 1.44 -10.49 8.87
N PHE A 372 2.45 -11.32 8.62
CA PHE A 372 3.05 -11.47 7.31
C PHE A 372 3.05 -12.93 6.86
N GLY A 373 3.05 -13.12 5.55
CA GLY A 373 3.10 -14.42 4.91
C GLY A 373 3.34 -14.26 3.42
N LYS A 374 3.87 -15.31 2.79
CA LYS A 374 4.03 -15.34 1.33
C LYS A 374 3.42 -16.58 0.72
N GLY A 375 2.94 -16.46 -0.51
CA GLY A 375 2.34 -17.55 -1.26
C GLY A 375 2.37 -17.31 -2.76
N PRO A 376 1.93 -18.28 -3.58
CA PRO A 376 1.97 -18.16 -5.04
C PRO A 376 1.24 -16.91 -5.51
N ALA A 377 1.88 -16.14 -6.40
CA ALA A 377 1.28 -14.96 -6.98
C ALA A 377 0.27 -15.32 -8.08
N PHE A 378 0.51 -16.41 -8.84
CA PHE A 378 -0.26 -16.81 -10.03
C PHE A 378 -0.31 -18.33 -10.21
#